data_AF-A0A0K0E730-F1
#
_entry.id   AF-A0A0K0E730-F1
#
_cell.length_a   1.000
_cell.length_b   1.000
_cell.length_c   1.000
_cell.angle_alpha   90.00
_cell.angle_beta   90.00
_cell.angle_gamma   90.00
#
_symmetry.space_group_name_H-M   'P 1'
#
loop_
_entity.id
_entity.type
_entity.pdbx_description
1 polymer ?
#
loop_
_entity_poly.entity_id
_entity_poly.type
_entity_poly.pdbx_seq_one_letter_code
_entity_poly.pdbx_strand_id
1 'polypeptide(L)'
;MKRFPGISKGSEHEVKSYTDFLVKNKNIIQGFVTLHSYEGFILYPWGYQKKLYTGDRENLHKIAEEMRNAIENISGADYDVGQSADILYRANGCSNDYAKS
;
A
#
# COMPACT_ATOMS: atom_id res chain seq x y z
N MET A 1 -12.53 -18.33 -0.97
CA MET A 1 -11.74 -17.19 -0.43
C MET A 1 -12.71 -16.12 0.04
N LYS A 2 -12.72 -15.74 1.32
CA LYS A 2 -13.62 -14.70 1.87
C LYS A 2 -12.99 -13.31 1.66
N ARG A 3 -13.42 -12.58 0.64
CA ARG A 3 -13.09 -11.16 0.42
C ARG A 3 -14.39 -10.37 0.28
N PHE A 4 -15.09 -10.13 1.39
CA PHE A 4 -16.29 -9.29 1.42
C PHE A 4 -15.87 -7.83 1.63
N PRO A 5 -16.21 -6.89 0.73
CA PRO A 5 -15.72 -5.51 0.80
C PRO A 5 -16.47 -4.63 1.82
N GLY A 6 -17.45 -5.20 2.55
CA GLY A 6 -18.42 -4.43 3.32
C GLY A 6 -19.65 -4.07 2.48
N ILE A 7 -20.65 -3.47 3.13
CA ILE A 7 -21.89 -3.03 2.48
C ILE A 7 -21.75 -1.70 1.74
N SER A 8 -20.72 -0.91 2.09
CA SER A 8 -20.40 0.37 1.48
C SER A 8 -18.98 0.82 1.85
N LYS A 9 -18.47 1.88 1.21
CA LYS A 9 -17.18 2.48 1.57
C LYS A 9 -17.22 2.94 3.04
N GLY A 10 -16.28 2.43 3.85
CA GLY A 10 -16.15 2.82 5.25
C GLY A 10 -17.28 2.29 6.15
N SER A 11 -17.94 1.19 5.78
CA SER A 11 -18.94 0.53 6.63
C SER A 11 -18.37 0.03 7.96
N GLU A 12 -17.11 -0.42 7.94
CA GLU A 12 -16.42 -0.89 9.14
C GLU A 12 -15.94 0.33 9.97
N HIS A 13 -16.24 0.34 11.26
CA HIS A 13 -15.88 1.44 12.15
C HIS A 13 -14.36 1.67 12.21
N GLU A 14 -13.58 0.59 12.14
CA GLU A 14 -12.13 0.59 12.10
C GLU A 14 -11.62 1.32 10.85
N VAL A 15 -12.22 1.02 9.69
CA VAL A 15 -11.87 1.66 8.42
C VAL A 15 -12.25 3.13 8.43
N LYS A 16 -13.47 3.43 8.90
CA LYS A 16 -13.93 4.81 9.03
C LYS A 16 -13.01 5.64 9.94
N SER A 17 -12.61 5.10 11.08
CA SER A 17 -11.77 5.80 12.06
C SER A 17 -10.44 6.24 11.46
N TYR A 18 -9.69 5.34 10.83
CA TYR A 18 -8.37 5.71 10.28
C TYR A 18 -8.52 6.59 9.03
N THR A 19 -9.52 6.35 8.17
CA THR A 19 -9.72 7.18 6.97
C THR A 19 -10.13 8.61 7.31
N ASP A 20 -10.97 8.82 8.33
CA ASP A 20 -11.29 10.13 8.87
C ASP A 20 -10.04 10.83 9.43
N PHE A 21 -9.16 10.09 10.13
CA PHE A 21 -7.89 10.60 10.62
C PHE A 21 -6.96 11.02 9.47
N LEU A 22 -6.84 10.22 8.41
CA LEU A 22 -6.04 10.57 7.23
C LEU A 22 -6.54 11.85 6.58
N VAL A 23 -7.85 11.97 6.35
CA VAL A 23 -8.45 13.15 5.73
C VAL A 23 -8.25 14.40 6.59
N LYS A 24 -8.46 14.29 7.90
CA LYS A 24 -8.28 15.40 8.85
C LYS A 24 -6.84 15.91 8.89
N ASN A 25 -5.86 15.02 8.70
CA ASN A 25 -4.43 15.33 8.83
C ASN A 25 -3.67 15.30 7.50
N LYS A 26 -4.35 15.33 6.35
CA LYS A 26 -3.76 15.15 5.02
C LYS A 26 -2.64 16.15 4.68
N ASN A 27 -2.64 17.32 5.31
CA ASN A 27 -1.63 18.36 5.07
C ASN A 27 -0.35 18.16 5.91
N ILE A 28 -0.38 17.26 6.90
CA ILE A 28 0.72 17.02 7.84
C ILE A 28 1.32 15.62 7.63
N ILE A 29 0.49 14.63 7.32
CA ILE A 29 0.96 13.26 7.04
C ILE A 29 1.74 13.25 5.72
N GLN A 30 3.03 12.87 5.80
CA GLN A 30 3.93 12.81 4.64
C GLN A 30 4.07 11.39 4.07
N GLY A 31 3.65 10.36 4.79
CA GLY A 31 3.78 8.97 4.38
C GLY A 31 2.80 8.05 5.09
N PHE A 32 2.46 6.95 4.42
CA PHE A 32 1.55 5.93 4.92
C PHE A 32 2.16 4.55 4.66
N VAL A 33 2.30 3.75 5.71
CA VAL A 33 2.80 2.37 5.64
C VAL A 33 1.79 1.47 6.33
N THR A 34 1.40 0.39 5.66
CA THR A 34 0.52 -0.65 6.22
C THR A 34 1.23 -1.99 6.12
N LEU A 35 1.20 -2.77 7.19
CA LEU A 35 1.98 -4.00 7.33
C LEU A 35 1.06 -5.21 7.21
N HIS A 36 1.47 -6.17 6.38
CA HIS A 36 0.78 -7.43 6.14
C HIS A 36 1.78 -8.59 6.12
N SER A 37 1.28 -9.81 6.28
CA SER A 37 2.02 -11.05 6.13
C SER A 37 1.21 -12.05 5.30
N TYR A 38 1.81 -13.02 4.60
CA TYR A 38 3.19 -13.50 4.66
C TYR A 38 3.76 -13.68 3.24
N GLU A 39 4.38 -12.71 2.57
CA GLU A 39 4.82 -12.98 1.18
C GLU A 39 6.10 -12.27 0.72
N GLY A 40 6.77 -11.50 1.57
CA GLY A 40 8.05 -10.89 1.19
C GLY A 40 7.92 -9.81 0.11
N PHE A 41 6.86 -8.99 0.16
CA PHE A 41 6.64 -7.91 -0.80
C PHE A 41 6.74 -6.52 -0.17
N ILE A 42 7.34 -5.58 -0.90
CA ILE A 42 7.20 -4.14 -0.64
C ILE A 42 6.39 -3.53 -1.79
N LEU A 43 5.14 -3.20 -1.49
CA LEU A 43 4.15 -2.82 -2.48
C LEU A 43 3.84 -1.33 -2.43
N TYR A 44 3.78 -0.69 -3.60
CA TYR A 44 3.26 0.66 -3.76
C TYR A 44 2.05 0.71 -4.72
N PRO A 45 1.24 1.78 -4.70
CA PRO A 45 0.04 1.90 -5.53
C PRO A 45 0.29 1.76 -7.04
N TRP A 46 -0.70 1.35 -7.86
CA TRP A 46 -2.13 1.13 -7.53
C TRP A 46 -2.58 -0.34 -7.44
N GLY A 47 -3.04 -0.82 -6.30
CA GLY A 47 -3.59 -2.18 -6.15
C GLY A 47 -4.79 -2.50 -7.03
N TYR A 48 -5.64 -1.52 -7.37
CA TYR A 48 -6.90 -1.79 -8.10
C TYR A 48 -6.75 -2.07 -9.60
N GLN A 49 -5.63 -1.68 -10.23
CA GLN A 49 -5.45 -1.81 -11.68
C GLN A 49 -3.98 -2.02 -12.10
N LYS A 50 -3.75 -3.09 -12.87
CA LYS A 50 -2.47 -3.36 -13.54
C LYS A 50 -2.15 -2.29 -14.57
N LYS A 51 -0.86 -2.01 -14.76
CA LYS A 51 -0.35 -1.03 -15.76
C LYS A 51 -0.92 0.38 -15.61
N LEU A 52 -1.43 0.72 -14.43
CA LEU A 52 -1.79 2.08 -14.05
C LEU A 52 -0.80 2.56 -13.00
N TYR A 53 -0.17 3.70 -13.26
CA TYR A 53 0.96 4.19 -12.48
C TYR A 53 0.69 5.59 -11.94
N THR A 54 1.16 5.87 -10.73
CA THR A 54 1.16 7.22 -10.19
C THR A 54 2.20 8.08 -10.90
N GLY A 55 2.00 9.40 -10.92
CA GLY A 55 2.98 10.32 -11.52
C GLY A 55 4.35 10.31 -10.82
N ASP A 56 4.41 9.86 -9.57
CA ASP A 56 5.62 9.74 -8.75
C ASP A 56 6.10 8.30 -8.57
N ARG A 57 5.70 7.37 -9.46
CA ARG A 57 6.07 5.95 -9.39
C ARG A 57 7.57 5.73 -9.20
N GLU A 58 8.40 6.49 -9.90
CA GLU A 58 9.87 6.34 -9.83
C GLU A 58 10.39 6.63 -8.41
N ASN A 59 9.86 7.67 -7.75
CA ASN A 59 10.23 7.98 -6.37
C ASN A 59 9.75 6.90 -5.40
N LEU A 60 8.51 6.39 -5.58
CA LEU A 60 7.98 5.29 -4.77
C LEU A 60 8.82 4.02 -4.92
N HIS A 61 9.21 3.69 -6.16
CA HIS A 61 10.05 2.53 -6.44
C HIS A 61 11.43 2.68 -5.80
N LYS A 62 12.05 3.86 -5.93
CA LYS A 62 13.35 4.14 -5.28
C LYS A 62 13.29 3.96 -3.76
N ILE A 63 12.28 4.53 -3.09
CA ILE A 63 12.12 4.39 -1.63
C ILE A 63 11.89 2.93 -1.24
N ALA A 64 11.09 2.20 -2.02
CA ALA A 64 10.82 0.79 -1.77
C ALA A 64 12.07 -0.10 -1.93
N GLU A 65 12.94 0.20 -2.90
CA GLU A 65 14.25 -0.44 -3.07
C GLU A 65 15.19 -0.13 -1.90
N GLU A 66 15.22 1.12 -1.42
CA GLU A 66 15.98 1.49 -0.22
C GLU A 66 15.49 0.72 1.02
N MET A 67 14.17 0.53 1.16
CA MET A 67 13.59 -0.31 2.21
C MET A 67 13.99 -1.77 2.08
N ARG A 68 13.94 -2.36 0.87
CA ARG A 68 14.40 -3.74 0.61
C ARG A 68 15.84 -3.92 1.07
N ASN A 69 16.73 -3.05 0.59
CA ASN A 69 18.15 -3.13 0.90
C ASN A 69 18.41 -2.98 2.42
N ALA A 70 17.66 -2.12 3.12
CA ALA A 70 17.80 -1.98 4.57
C ALA A 70 17.37 -3.25 5.32
N ILE A 71 16.29 -3.91 4.88
CA ILE A 71 15.82 -5.17 5.47
C ILE A 71 16.82 -6.31 5.21
N GLU A 72 17.30 -6.42 3.97
CA GLU A 72 18.28 -7.43 3.57
C GLU A 72 19.58 -7.29 4.37
N ASN A 73 20.11 -6.08 4.53
CA ASN A 73 21.35 -5.84 5.28
C ASN A 73 21.26 -6.25 6.76
N ILE A 74 20.07 -6.19 7.37
CA ILE A 74 19.87 -6.51 8.79
C ILE A 74 19.56 -8.00 9.00
N SER A 75 18.74 -8.57 8.12
CA SER A 75 18.11 -9.88 8.35
C SER A 75 18.47 -10.94 7.32
N GLY A 76 19.04 -10.55 6.18
CA GLY A 76 19.24 -11.41 5.01
C GLY A 76 17.94 -11.75 4.26
N ALA A 77 16.79 -11.21 4.69
CA ALA A 77 15.52 -11.42 3.99
C ALA A 77 15.43 -10.51 2.76
N ASP A 78 15.17 -11.11 1.61
CA ASP A 78 14.94 -10.41 0.35
C ASP A 78 13.44 -10.23 0.08
N TYR A 79 13.08 -9.10 -0.52
CA TYR A 79 11.69 -8.71 -0.78
C TYR A 79 11.53 -8.26 -2.23
N ASP A 80 10.47 -8.74 -2.89
CA ASP A 80 10.08 -8.26 -4.21
C ASP A 80 9.45 -6.86 -4.08
N VAL A 81 9.92 -5.93 -4.91
CA VAL A 81 9.49 -4.53 -4.92
C VAL A 81 8.68 -4.24 -6.17
N GLY A 82 7.50 -3.63 -6.00
CA GLY A 82 6.73 -3.24 -7.18
C GLY A 82 5.37 -2.64 -6.95
N GLN A 83 4.75 -2.33 -8.08
CA GLN A 83 3.38 -1.89 -8.15
C GLN A 83 2.48 -3.06 -7.72
N SER A 84 1.69 -2.85 -6.65
CA SER A 84 0.81 -3.84 -6.01
C SER A 84 0.06 -4.78 -6.97
N ALA A 85 -0.63 -4.23 -7.97
CA ALA A 85 -1.43 -5.02 -8.90
C ALA A 85 -0.57 -5.80 -9.90
N ASP A 86 0.54 -5.23 -10.35
CA ASP A 86 1.44 -5.82 -11.35
C ASP A 86 2.17 -7.04 -10.81
N ILE A 87 2.72 -6.95 -9.59
CA ILE A 87 3.58 -8.02 -9.03
C ILE A 87 2.86 -9.00 -8.10
N LEU A 88 1.72 -8.62 -7.53
CA LEU A 88 0.93 -9.50 -6.67
C LEU A 88 -0.40 -9.89 -7.34
N TYR A 89 -1.46 -9.08 -7.17
CA TYR A 89 -2.74 -9.23 -7.86
C TYR A 89 -3.59 -7.98 -7.72
N ARG A 90 -4.64 -7.87 -8.56
CA ARG A 90 -5.60 -6.76 -8.47
C ARG A 90 -6.46 -6.86 -7.20
N ALA A 91 -6.40 -5.84 -6.36
CA ALA A 91 -7.19 -5.72 -5.14
C ALA A 91 -7.80 -4.31 -5.04
N ASN A 92 -9.12 -4.23 -4.84
CA ASN A 92 -9.84 -2.97 -4.71
C ASN A 92 -10.02 -2.60 -3.24
N GLY A 93 -10.07 -1.30 -2.94
CA GLY A 93 -10.36 -0.80 -1.59
C GLY A 93 -9.20 -0.93 -0.60
N CYS A 94 -7.97 -1.13 -1.10
CA CYS A 94 -6.78 -1.20 -0.26
C CYS A 94 -6.46 0.17 0.37
N SER A 95 -5.97 0.15 1.62
CA SER A 95 -5.69 1.35 2.40
C SER A 95 -4.54 2.19 1.82
N ASN A 96 -3.54 1.55 1.22
CA ASN A 96 -2.41 2.23 0.55
C ASN A 96 -2.86 3.02 -0.68
N ASP A 97 -3.77 2.47 -1.49
CA ASP A 97 -4.38 3.19 -2.61
C ASP A 97 -5.22 4.37 -2.10
N TYR A 98 -6.02 4.18 -1.04
CA TYR A 98 -6.78 5.27 -0.43
C TYR A 98 -5.89 6.40 0.11
N ALA A 99 -4.77 6.05 0.76
CA ALA A 99 -3.84 7.05 1.30
C ALA A 99 -3.12 7.84 0.19
N LYS A 100 -3.00 7.28 -1.01
CA LYS A 100 -2.36 7.92 -2.17
C LYS A 100 -3.30 8.81 -2.98
N SER A 101 -4.62 8.62 -2.88
CA SER A 101 -5.64 9.29 -3.69
C SER A 101 -5.85 10.76 -3.36
#